data_AF-A0A841CR49-F1
#
_entry.id   AF-A0A841CR49-F1
#
_cell.length_a   1.000
_cell.length_b   1.000
_cell.length_c   1.000
_cell.angle_alpha   90.00
_cell.angle_beta   90.00
_cell.angle_gamma   90.00
#
_symmetry.space_group_name_H-M   'P 1'
#
loop_
_entity.id
_entity.type
_entity.pdbx_description
1 polymer ?
#
loop_
_entity_poly.entity_id
_entity_poly.type
_entity_poly.pdbx_seq_one_letter_code
_entity_poly.pdbx_strand_id
1 'polypeptide(L)'
;MTRAFRWMPHDGRRHAIRSDRAPRDHADTLCGLPLTVPHAQPYVHWCWPTCPACDTAWRAHEGIAAFPRQCHERPDRPACAR
;
A
#
# COMPACT_ATOMS: atom_id res chain seq x y z
N MET A 1 11.44 6.37 -13.50
CA MET A 1 10.74 6.78 -12.25
C MET A 1 10.81 5.63 -11.27
N THR A 2 11.64 5.77 -10.22
CA THR A 2 11.69 4.81 -9.11
C THR A 2 10.46 5.02 -8.23
N ARG A 3 9.65 3.98 -8.02
CA ARG A 3 8.50 4.05 -7.11
C ARG A 3 9.01 4.26 -5.68
N ALA A 4 8.44 5.21 -4.95
CA ALA A 4 8.82 5.50 -3.57
C ALA A 4 8.57 4.30 -2.62
N PHE A 5 7.58 3.48 -2.95
CA PHE A 5 7.20 2.30 -2.18
C PHE A 5 7.22 1.02 -3.01
N ARG A 6 7.51 -0.09 -2.33
CA ARG A 6 7.39 -1.45 -2.85
C ARG A 6 6.56 -2.31 -1.91
N TRP A 7 5.89 -3.30 -2.49
CA TRP A 7 5.08 -4.25 -1.75
C TRP A 7 5.96 -5.39 -1.21
N MET A 8 5.80 -5.70 0.07
CA MET A 8 6.51 -6.75 0.78
C MET A 8 5.50 -7.63 1.53
N PRO A 9 5.45 -8.94 1.25
CA PRO A 9 4.68 -9.87 2.07
C PRO A 9 5.25 -9.92 3.49
N HIS A 10 4.39 -9.87 4.49
CA HIS A 10 4.75 -10.03 5.90
C HIS A 10 3.47 -10.34 6.69
N ASP A 11 3.56 -11.20 7.70
CA ASP A 11 2.45 -11.47 8.62
C ASP A 11 1.10 -11.82 7.94
N GLY A 12 1.13 -12.67 6.90
CA GLY A 12 -0.07 -13.11 6.19
C GLY A 12 -0.70 -12.06 5.25
N ARG A 13 -0.09 -10.88 5.09
CA ARG A 13 -0.56 -9.80 4.21
C ARG A 13 0.57 -9.18 3.40
N ARG A 14 0.25 -8.38 2.39
CA ARG A 14 1.24 -7.56 1.67
C ARG A 14 1.21 -6.14 2.19
N HIS A 15 2.35 -5.67 2.69
CA HIS A 15 2.54 -4.34 3.25
C HIS A 15 3.35 -3.47 2.28
N ALA A 16 3.08 -2.17 2.27
CA ALA A 16 3.89 -1.21 1.53
C ALA A 16 5.02 -0.72 2.44
N ILE A 17 6.26 -0.87 1.97
CA ILE A 17 7.47 -0.33 2.60
C ILE A 17 8.18 0.62 1.65
N ARG A 18 9.05 1.48 2.19
CA ARG A 18 9.90 2.34 1.35
C ARG A 18 10.81 1.48 0.47
N SER A 19 10.95 1.87 -0.80
CA SER A 19 11.76 1.13 -1.79
C SER A 19 13.26 1.22 -1.53
N ASP A 20 13.71 2.17 -0.72
CA ASP A 20 15.11 2.38 -0.35
C ASP A 20 15.65 1.35 0.66
N ARG A 21 14.80 0.49 1.21
CA ARG A 21 15.19 -0.51 2.22
C ARG A 21 15.81 -1.75 1.59
N ALA A 22 17.02 -2.08 2.02
CA ALA A 22 17.77 -3.26 1.56
C ALA A 22 17.29 -4.54 2.28
N PRO A 23 17.60 -5.73 1.75
CA PRO A 23 17.41 -6.98 2.48
C PRO A 23 18.10 -6.95 3.85
N ARG A 24 17.44 -7.52 4.86
CA ARG A 24 17.83 -7.54 6.29
C ARG A 24 17.70 -6.21 7.02
N ASP A 25 17.38 -5.11 6.33
CA ASP A 25 17.08 -3.86 7.01
C ASP A 25 15.76 -3.95 7.78
N HIS A 26 15.70 -3.23 8.89
CA HIS A 26 14.44 -2.89 9.52
C HIS A 26 13.71 -1.86 8.66
N ALA A 27 12.46 -2.15 8.32
CA ALA A 27 11.59 -1.31 7.55
C ALA A 27 10.28 -1.08 8.28
N ASP A 28 9.88 0.18 8.39
CA ASP A 28 8.54 0.54 8.82
C ASP A 28 7.59 0.44 7.61
N THR A 29 6.51 -0.30 7.81
CA THR A 29 5.41 -0.32 6.84
C THR A 29 4.60 0.97 6.93
N LEU A 30 3.86 1.29 5.86
CA LEU A 30 2.93 2.43 5.88
C LEU A 30 1.82 2.32 6.93
N CYS A 31 1.51 1.11 7.42
CA CYS A 31 0.57 0.91 8.51
C CYS A 31 1.22 0.94 9.90
N GLY A 32 2.52 1.24 10.01
CA GLY A 32 3.24 1.32 11.28
C GLY A 32 3.68 -0.02 11.86
N LEU A 33 3.46 -1.13 11.14
CA LEU A 33 3.98 -2.44 11.54
C LEU A 33 5.50 -2.48 11.25
N PRO A 34 6.35 -2.77 12.25
CA PRO A 34 7.76 -2.98 12.02
C PRO A 34 7.96 -4.34 11.32
N LEU A 35 8.75 -4.37 10.26
CA LEU A 35 9.16 -5.62 9.63
C LEU A 35 10.66 -5.63 9.32
N THR A 36 11.24 -6.82 9.25
CA THR A 36 12.60 -7.00 8.73
C THR A 36 12.48 -7.45 7.29
N VAL A 37 13.16 -6.77 6.36
CA VAL A 37 13.09 -7.10 4.94
C VAL A 37 13.73 -8.47 4.71
N PRO A 38 12.98 -9.48 4.26
CA PRO A 38 13.53 -10.80 4.01
C PRO A 38 14.43 -10.77 2.77
N HIS A 39 15.49 -11.58 2.78
CA HIS A 39 16.37 -11.76 1.61
C HIS A 39 15.65 -12.50 0.47
N ALA A 40 14.81 -13.47 0.81
CA ALA A 40 13.98 -14.21 -0.13
C ALA A 40 12.63 -14.53 0.52
N GLN A 41 11.58 -14.59 -0.29
CA GLN A 41 10.23 -14.93 0.13
C GLN A 41 9.69 -16.07 -0.73
N PRO A 42 9.01 -17.07 -0.14
CA PRO A 42 8.23 -18.05 -0.88
C PRO A 42 7.25 -17.37 -1.83
N TYR A 43 7.09 -17.94 -3.03
CA TYR A 43 6.18 -17.39 -4.05
C TYR A 43 4.74 -17.27 -3.53
N VAL A 44 4.29 -18.23 -2.73
CA VAL A 44 2.95 -18.28 -2.13
C VAL A 44 2.60 -17.04 -1.29
N HIS A 45 3.58 -16.35 -0.71
CA HIS A 45 3.34 -15.14 0.07
C HIS A 45 2.90 -13.95 -0.80
N TRP A 46 3.19 -13.96 -2.10
CA TRP A 46 2.73 -12.91 -3.02
C TRP A 46 1.24 -13.01 -3.36
N CYS A 47 0.64 -14.18 -3.13
CA CYS A 47 -0.80 -14.41 -3.25
C CYS A 47 -1.59 -13.91 -2.04
N TRP A 48 -0.92 -13.47 -0.97
CA TRP A 48 -1.58 -12.94 0.21
C TRP A 48 -2.34 -11.64 -0.07
N PRO A 49 -3.44 -11.39 0.65
CA PRO A 49 -4.20 -10.16 0.50
C PRO A 49 -3.34 -8.93 0.81
N THR A 50 -3.63 -7.84 0.11
CA THR A 50 -2.99 -6.55 0.38
C THR A 50 -3.49 -5.99 1.71
N CYS A 51 -2.59 -5.44 2.53
CA CYS A 51 -2.98 -4.73 3.74
C CYS A 51 -3.77 -3.46 3.36
N PRO A 52 -5.04 -3.32 3.79
CA PRO A 52 -5.89 -2.21 3.36
C PRO A 52 -5.38 -0.85 3.83
N ALA A 53 -4.76 -0.78 5.02
CA ALA A 53 -4.15 0.45 5.52
C ALA A 53 -2.96 0.90 4.67
N CYS A 54 -2.08 -0.04 4.28
CA CYS A 54 -0.95 0.24 3.38
C CYS A 54 -1.43 0.67 1.99
N ASP A 55 -2.48 0.03 1.48
CA ASP A 55 -3.07 0.35 0.18
C ASP A 55 -3.68 1.75 0.14
N THR A 56 -4.43 2.14 1.18
CA THR A 56 -4.96 3.49 1.33
C THR A 56 -3.85 4.54 1.45
N ALA A 57 -2.84 4.30 2.30
CA ALA A 57 -1.73 5.23 2.50
C ALA A 57 -0.89 5.39 1.22
N TRP A 58 -0.61 4.29 0.53
CA TRP A 58 0.11 4.31 -0.75
C TRP A 58 -0.69 5.08 -1.81
N ARG A 59 -2.01 4.86 -1.92
CA ARG A 59 -2.87 5.61 -2.83
C ARG A 59 -2.88 7.10 -2.52
N ALA A 60 -2.99 7.48 -1.25
CA ALA A 60 -2.93 8.88 -0.82
C ALA A 60 -1.60 9.53 -1.23
N HIS A 61 -0.48 8.81 -1.10
CA HIS A 61 0.83 9.30 -1.51
C HIS A 61 0.96 9.47 -3.04
N GLU A 62 0.44 8.51 -3.82
CA GLU A 62 0.49 8.57 -5.29
C GLU A 62 -0.58 9.52 -5.89
N GLY A 63 -1.42 10.14 -5.05
CA GLY A 63 -2.56 10.95 -5.50
C GLY A 63 -3.65 10.13 -6.20
N ILE A 64 -3.68 8.82 -5.97
CA ILE A 64 -4.68 7.91 -6.53
C ILE A 64 -5.92 7.98 -5.63
N ALA A 65 -7.07 8.36 -6.20
CA ALA A 65 -8.32 8.36 -5.47
C ALA A 65 -8.66 6.95 -4.96
N ALA A 66 -9.00 6.84 -3.66
CA ALA A 66 -9.52 5.61 -3.10
C ALA A 66 -10.85 5.23 -3.78
N PHE A 67 -11.07 3.94 -3.99
CA PHE A 67 -12.35 3.41 -4.48
C PHE A 67 -13.21 2.92 -3.29
N PRO A 68 -14.53 3.15 -3.28
CA PRO A 68 -15.28 3.98 -4.22
C PRO A 68 -14.84 5.44 -4.11
N ARG A 69 -14.75 6.11 -5.27
CA ARG A 69 -14.40 7.53 -5.29
C ARG A 69 -15.46 8.26 -4.47
N GLN A 70 -15.02 8.94 -3.42
CA GLN A 70 -15.88 9.84 -2.68
C GLN A 70 -16.30 10.92 -3.69
N CYS A 71 -17.57 10.93 -4.08
CA CYS A 71 -18.11 12.07 -4.81
C CYS A 71 -18.00 13.27 -3.86
N HIS A 72 -16.92 14.02 -4.00
CA HIS A 72 -16.88 15.37 -3.44
C HIS A 72 -18.04 16.10 -4.12
N GLU A 73 -19.01 16.55 -3.33
CA GLU A 73 -20.10 17.37 -3.80
C GLU A 73 -19.50 18.64 -4.40
N ARG A 74 -19.34 18.66 -5.72
CA ARG A 74 -19.13 19.89 -6.45
C ARG A 74 -20.52 20.52 -6.56
N PRO A 75 -20.74 21.78 -6.14
CA PRO A 75 -22.07 22.40 -6.15
C PRO A 75 -22.72 22.46 -7.55
N ASP A 76 -21.98 22.13 -8.61
CA ASP A 76 -22.38 22.22 -10.01
C ASP A 76 -22.59 20.86 -10.70
N ARG A 77 -22.48 19.71 -10.00
CA ARG A 77 -22.65 18.40 -10.65
C ARG A 77 -23.38 17.40 -9.76
N PRO A 78 -24.51 16.81 -10.20
CA PRO A 78 -25.22 15.81 -9.40
C PRO A 78 -24.32 14.60 -9.14
N ALA A 79 -24.31 14.14 -7.89
CA ALA A 79 -23.54 13.00 -7.43
C ALA A 79 -23.80 11.76 -8.30
N CYS A 80 -22.77 10.93 -8.52
CA CYS A 80 -22.95 9.65 -9.21
C CYS A 80 -23.96 8.80 -8.43
N ALA A 81 -25.11 8.53 -9.05
CA ALA A 81 -26.12 7.60 -8.54
C ALA A 81 -25.53 6.18 -8.49
N ARG A 82 -25.86 5.48 -7.41
CA ARG A 82 -25.43 4.11 -7.09
C ARG A 82 -26.24 3.08 -7.85
#